data_AF-A0A453ARD0-F1
#
_entry.id   AF-A0A453ARD0-F1
#
_cell.length_a   1.000
_cell.length_b   1.000
_cell.length_c   1.000
_cell.angle_alpha   90.00
_cell.angle_beta   90.00
_cell.angle_gamma   90.00
#
_symmetry.space_group_name_H-M   'P 1'
#
loop_
_entity.id
_entity.type
_entity.pdbx_description
1 polymer ?
#
loop_
_entity_poly.entity_id
_entity_poly.type
_entity_poly.pdbx_seq_one_letter_code
_entity_poly.pdbx_strand_id
1 'polypeptide(L)'
;QDIHVCEMKRAELKLQAAEAFKRKEYVIAGELYTRAMSFQPSPKGLANLLAHRSFCMLHAGIGKEALSDAARCTVLRPFWPKGYYRLGAAFMLLQVKKNKFVTAILS
;
A
#
# COMPACT_ATOMS: atom_id res chain seq x y z
N GLN A 1 25.84 -4.83 5.11
CA GLN A 1 25.33 -3.47 4.83
C GLN A 1 24.95 -2.85 6.15
N ASP A 2 25.36 -1.61 6.40
CA ASP A 2 25.10 -0.90 7.66
C ASP A 2 23.58 -0.68 7.85
N ILE A 3 23.05 -1.08 9.02
CA ILE A 3 21.64 -0.93 9.40
C ILE A 3 21.21 0.53 9.30
N HIS A 4 22.08 1.45 9.68
CA HIS A 4 21.82 2.88 9.65
C HIS A 4 21.64 3.40 8.21
N VAL A 5 22.48 2.93 7.28
CA VAL A 5 22.37 3.27 5.86
C VAL A 5 21.05 2.76 5.28
N CYS A 6 20.62 1.55 5.65
CA CYS A 6 19.33 1.02 5.20
C CYS A 6 18.16 1.86 5.74
N GLU A 7 18.23 2.31 6.99
CA GLU A 7 17.22 3.19 7.58
C GLU A 7 17.11 4.55 6.90
N MET A 8 18.25 5.20 6.65
CA MET A 8 18.27 6.48 5.93
C MET A 8 17.67 6.36 4.53
N LYS A 9 18.05 5.33 3.76
CA LYS A 9 17.50 5.09 2.42
C LYS A 9 15.99 4.86 2.46
N ARG A 10 15.47 4.11 3.44
CA ARG A 10 14.02 3.94 3.63
C ARG A 10 13.33 5.25 3.98
N ALA A 11 13.92 6.08 4.84
CA ALA A 11 13.35 7.36 5.24
C ALA A 11 13.24 8.31 4.04
N GLU A 12 14.29 8.39 3.24
CA GLU A 12 14.33 9.19 2.01
C GLU A 12 13.25 8.77 1.02
N LEU A 13 13.17 7.47 0.71
CA LEU A 13 12.15 6.95 -0.23
C LEU A 13 10.72 7.15 0.29
N LYS A 14 10.50 7.07 1.61
CA LYS A 14 9.19 7.35 2.21
C LYS A 14 8.82 8.84 2.08
N LEU A 15 9.79 9.74 2.21
CA LEU A 15 9.56 11.18 2.03
C LEU A 15 9.15 11.47 0.59
N GLN A 16 9.92 10.98 -0.38
CA GLN A 16 9.61 11.09 -1.80
C GLN A 16 8.24 10.49 -2.14
N ALA A 17 7.90 9.32 -1.56
CA ALA A 17 6.59 8.69 -1.74
C ALA A 17 5.44 9.55 -1.20
N ALA A 18 5.65 10.21 -0.05
CA ALA A 18 4.65 11.11 0.52
C ALA A 18 4.44 12.35 -0.35
N GLU A 19 5.49 12.89 -0.96
CA GLU A 19 5.40 14.01 -1.91
C GLU A 19 4.68 13.62 -3.20
N ALA A 20 5.05 12.48 -3.80
CA ALA A 20 4.35 11.92 -4.96
C ALA A 20 2.85 11.70 -4.67
N PHE A 21 2.53 11.20 -3.47
CA PHE A 21 1.14 11.04 -3.05
C PHE A 21 0.39 12.38 -2.98
N LYS A 22 1.01 13.45 -2.45
CA LYS A 22 0.42 14.79 -2.43
C LYS A 22 0.13 15.33 -3.84
N ARG A 23 0.98 15.00 -4.81
CA ARG A 23 0.79 15.32 -6.24
C ARG A 23 -0.22 14.40 -6.95
N LYS A 24 -0.86 13.47 -6.22
CA LYS A 24 -1.78 12.44 -6.75
C LYS A 24 -1.12 11.45 -7.72
N GLU A 25 0.20 11.37 -7.70
CA GLU A 25 1.00 10.39 -8.47
C GLU A 25 1.03 9.05 -7.72
N TYR A 26 -0.15 8.42 -7.57
CA TYR A 26 -0.31 7.30 -6.64
C TYR A 26 0.50 6.05 -7.03
N VAL A 27 0.63 5.77 -8.32
CA VAL A 27 1.43 4.63 -8.81
C VAL A 27 2.92 4.85 -8.48
N ILE A 28 3.44 6.05 -8.76
CA ILE A 28 4.82 6.44 -8.44
C ILE A 28 5.07 6.35 -6.93
N ALA A 29 4.15 6.86 -6.11
CA ALA A 29 4.24 6.73 -4.66
C ALA A 29 4.34 5.25 -4.21
N GLY A 30 3.57 4.36 -4.85
CA GLY A 30 3.61 2.93 -4.57
C GLY A 30 4.91 2.25 -5.00
N GLU A 31 5.50 2.65 -6.12
CA GLU A 31 6.82 2.18 -6.56
C GLU A 31 7.91 2.60 -5.59
N LEU A 32 7.86 3.83 -5.09
CA LEU A 32 8.82 4.33 -4.08
C LEU A 32 8.71 3.54 -2.77
N TYR A 33 7.51 3.20 -2.31
CA TYR A 33 7.35 2.28 -1.17
C TYR A 33 7.87 0.87 -1.47
N THR A 34 7.72 0.39 -2.70
CA THR A 34 8.29 -0.91 -3.12
C THR A 34 9.82 -0.89 -3.07
N ARG A 35 10.45 0.18 -3.56
CA ARG A 35 11.90 0.40 -3.42
C ARG A 35 12.31 0.48 -1.95
N ALA A 36 11.54 1.15 -1.10
CA ALA A 36 11.83 1.21 0.33
C ALA A 36 11.82 -0.18 1.01
N MET A 37 11.01 -1.14 0.51
CA MET A 37 10.99 -2.50 1.04
C MET A 37 12.26 -3.30 0.73
N SER A 38 13.04 -2.96 -0.31
CA SER A 38 14.28 -3.68 -0.65
C SER A 38 15.42 -3.40 0.34
N PHE A 39 15.30 -2.34 1.14
CA PHE A 39 16.27 -1.97 2.16
C PHE A 39 16.02 -2.67 3.50
N GLN A 40 15.67 -3.96 3.50
CA GLN A 40 15.63 -4.83 4.70
C GLN A 40 14.87 -4.23 5.91
N PRO A 41 13.58 -3.86 5.77
CA PRO A 41 12.78 -3.38 6.90
C PRO A 41 12.55 -4.49 7.94
N SER A 42 12.45 -4.10 9.22
CA SER A 42 11.92 -5.01 10.25
C SER A 42 10.49 -5.44 9.91
N PRO A 43 9.94 -6.52 10.49
CA PRO A 43 8.55 -6.93 10.24
C PRO A 43 7.53 -5.80 10.46
N LYS A 44 7.70 -5.00 11.53
CA LYS A 44 6.90 -3.81 11.80
C LYS A 44 7.09 -2.71 10.74
N GLY A 45 8.33 -2.50 10.28
CA GLY A 45 8.66 -1.58 9.21
C GLY A 45 8.02 -1.98 7.88
N LEU A 46 8.10 -3.27 7.53
CA LEU A 46 7.50 -3.84 6.33
C LEU A 46 5.97 -3.68 6.35
N ALA A 47 5.33 -3.96 7.49
CA ALA A 47 3.89 -3.74 7.65
C ALA A 47 3.48 -2.29 7.41
N ASN A 48 4.27 -1.32 7.91
CA ASN A 48 4.00 0.10 7.67
C ASN A 48 4.17 0.45 6.19
N LEU A 49 5.22 -0.02 5.53
CA LEU A 49 5.44 0.21 4.09
C LEU A 49 4.32 -0.40 3.24
N LEU A 50 3.90 -1.63 3.53
CA LEU A 50 2.80 -2.31 2.84
C LEU A 50 1.47 -1.58 3.05
N ALA A 51 1.18 -1.15 4.28
CA ALA A 51 0.00 -0.35 4.52
C ALA A 51 0.00 0.90 3.65
N HIS A 52 1.10 1.66 3.63
CA HIS A 52 1.20 2.87 2.81
C HIS A 52 1.05 2.59 1.31
N ARG A 53 1.72 1.55 0.78
CA ARG A 53 1.56 1.13 -0.61
C ARG A 53 0.12 0.72 -0.92
N SER A 54 -0.54 -0.02 -0.04
CA SER A 54 -1.97 -0.37 -0.16
C SER A 54 -2.86 0.86 -0.35
N PHE A 55 -2.60 1.92 0.41
CA PHE A 55 -3.35 3.17 0.30
C PHE A 55 -3.07 3.91 -1.00
N CYS A 56 -1.83 3.92 -1.48
CA CYS A 56 -1.50 4.41 -2.82
C CYS A 56 -2.29 3.65 -3.90
N MET A 57 -2.26 2.32 -3.87
CA MET A 57 -2.97 1.49 -4.86
C MET A 57 -4.49 1.66 -4.78
N LEU A 58 -5.04 1.83 -3.58
CA LEU A 58 -6.46 2.14 -3.40
C LEU A 58 -6.85 3.44 -4.12
N HIS A 59 -6.06 4.50 -3.94
CA HIS A 59 -6.28 5.79 -4.61
C HIS A 59 -6.01 5.75 -6.13
N ALA A 60 -5.10 4.89 -6.59
CA ALA A 60 -4.91 4.59 -8.01
C ALA A 60 -6.06 3.74 -8.60
N GLY A 61 -6.98 3.26 -7.76
CA GLY A 61 -8.04 2.34 -8.18
C GLY A 61 -7.56 0.90 -8.42
N ILE A 62 -6.32 0.55 -8.07
CA ILE A 62 -5.76 -0.78 -8.30
C ILE A 62 -6.03 -1.69 -7.10
N GLY A 63 -7.30 -2.14 -7.00
CA GLY A 63 -7.80 -2.83 -5.81
C GLY A 63 -7.14 -4.16 -5.47
N LYS A 64 -6.65 -4.93 -6.46
CA LYS A 64 -6.03 -6.24 -6.22
C LYS A 64 -4.73 -6.12 -5.44
N GLU A 65 -3.86 -5.20 -5.85
CA GLU A 65 -2.61 -4.90 -5.15
C GLU A 65 -2.88 -4.26 -3.78
N ALA A 66 -3.83 -3.32 -3.71
CA ALA A 66 -4.26 -2.74 -2.44
C ALA A 66 -4.69 -3.81 -1.43
N LEU A 67 -5.44 -4.81 -1.87
CA LEU A 67 -5.90 -5.92 -1.04
C LEU A 67 -4.75 -6.83 -0.59
N SER A 68 -3.89 -7.23 -1.52
CA SER A 68 -2.73 -8.08 -1.23
C SER A 68 -1.82 -7.44 -0.18
N ASP A 69 -1.53 -6.15 -0.33
CA ASP A 69 -0.70 -5.41 0.61
C ASP A 69 -1.35 -5.29 1.99
N ALA A 70 -2.65 -4.99 2.05
CA ALA A 70 -3.39 -4.87 3.29
C ALA A 70 -3.48 -6.22 4.03
N ALA A 71 -3.69 -7.33 3.32
CA ALA A 71 -3.75 -8.66 3.92
C ALA A 71 -2.39 -9.07 4.50
N ARG A 72 -1.30 -8.79 3.78
CA ARG A 72 0.05 -9.05 4.31
C ARG A 72 0.35 -8.16 5.52
N CYS A 73 -0.16 -6.93 5.55
CA CYS A 73 -0.06 -6.05 6.71
C CYS A 73 -0.75 -6.62 7.95
N THR A 74 -1.95 -7.22 7.83
CA THR A 74 -2.65 -7.82 8.99
C THR A 74 -1.94 -9.06 9.49
N VAL A 75 -1.30 -9.85 8.62
CA VAL A 75 -0.44 -10.98 9.02
C VAL A 75 0.78 -10.49 9.82
N LEU A 76 1.46 -9.44 9.35
CA LEU A 76 2.65 -8.90 10.03
C LEU A 76 2.33 -8.17 11.34
N ARG A 77 1.13 -7.58 11.46
CA ARG A 77 0.67 -6.83 12.63
C ARG A 77 -0.80 -7.15 12.93
N PRO A 78 -1.09 -8.32 13.53
CA PRO A 78 -2.46 -8.81 13.74
C PRO A 78 -3.29 -7.97 14.70
N PHE A 79 -2.67 -7.13 15.52
CA PHE A 79 -3.34 -6.23 16.47
C PHE A 79 -3.29 -4.76 16.04
N TRP A 80 -3.12 -4.47 14.75
CA TRP A 80 -3.09 -3.09 14.25
C TRP A 80 -4.38 -2.72 13.51
N PRO A 81 -5.32 -1.98 14.14
CA PRO A 81 -6.64 -1.70 13.55
C PRO A 81 -6.58 -1.00 12.19
N LYS A 82 -5.57 -0.16 11.97
CA LYS A 82 -5.36 0.54 10.69
C LYS A 82 -5.10 -0.43 9.53
N GLY A 83 -4.54 -1.61 9.78
CA GLY A 83 -4.34 -2.66 8.77
C GLY A 83 -5.67 -3.24 8.30
N TYR A 84 -6.56 -3.60 9.23
CA TYR A 84 -7.89 -4.11 8.90
C TYR A 84 -8.79 -3.07 8.24
N TYR A 85 -8.68 -1.80 8.64
CA TYR A 85 -9.37 -0.71 7.94
C TYR A 85 -8.97 -0.66 6.46
N ARG A 86 -7.68 -0.73 6.14
CA ARG A 86 -7.19 -0.74 4.75
C ARG A 86 -7.64 -2.00 4.00
N LEU A 87 -7.66 -3.15 4.68
CA LEU A 87 -8.16 -4.40 4.11
C LEU A 87 -9.63 -4.28 3.69
N GLY A 88 -10.48 -3.76 4.58
CA GLY A 88 -11.90 -3.50 4.28
C GLY A 88 -12.08 -2.52 3.13
N ALA A 89 -11.33 -1.41 3.12
CA ALA A 89 -11.38 -0.43 2.02
C ALA A 89 -11.00 -1.04 0.67
N ALA A 90 -9.95 -1.87 0.63
CA ALA A 90 -9.53 -2.58 -0.58
C ALA A 90 -10.57 -3.60 -1.06
N PHE A 91 -11.20 -4.33 -0.14
CA PHE A 91 -12.32 -5.23 -0.45
C PHE A 91 -13.50 -4.47 -1.05
N MET A 92 -13.92 -3.35 -0.45
CA MET A 92 -15.02 -2.52 -0.96
C MET A 92 -14.74 -2.03 -2.38
N LEU A 93 -13.54 -1.54 -2.67
CA LEU A 93 -13.16 -1.12 -4.02
C LEU A 93 -13.32 -2.24 -5.05
N LEU A 94 -12.88 -3.46 -4.70
CA LEU A 94 -13.00 -4.62 -5.60
C LEU A 94 -14.46 -5.03 -5.83
N GLN A 95 -15.29 -5.00 -4.80
CA GLN A 95 -16.72 -5.32 -4.93
C GLN A 95 -17.45 -4.28 -5.78
N VAL A 96 -17.19 -2.98 -5.56
CA VAL A 96 -17.76 -1.90 -6.39
C VAL A 96 -17.37 -2.07 -7.85
N LYS A 97 -16.12 -2.42 -8.15
CA LYS A 97 -15.67 -2.65 -9.53
C LYS A 97 -16.36 -3.84 -10.18
N LYS A 98 -16.55 -4.95 -9.45
CA LYS A 98 -17.29 -6.12 -9.95
C LYS A 98 -18.74 -5.75 -10.27
N ASN A 99 -19.42 -5.03 -9.37
CA ASN A 99 -20.81 -4.64 -9.59
C ASN A 99 -20.95 -3.69 -10.79
N LYS A 100 -20.06 -2.72 -10.95
CA LYS A 100 -20.04 -1.83 -12.12
C LYS A 100 -19.86 -2.58 -13.44
N PHE A 101 -19.00 -3.60 -13.44
CA PHE A 101 -18.78 -4.44 -14.62
C PHE A 101 -20.04 -5.23 -14.98
N VAL A 102 -20.73 -5.83 -13.99
CA VAL A 102 -22.00 -6.55 -14.21
C VAL A 102 -23.07 -5.60 -14.74
N THR A 103 -23.25 -4.41 -14.16
CA THR A 103 -24.23 -3.43 -14.66
C THR A 103 -23.93 -2.96 -16.08
N ALA A 104 -22.65 -2.81 -16.44
CA ALA A 104 -22.26 -2.38 -17.79
C ALA A 104 -22.47 -3.46 -18.88
N ILE A 105 -22.54 -4.74 -18.50
CA ILE A 105 -22.88 -5.83 -19.44
C ILE A 105 -24.40 -5.94 -19.63
N LEU A 106 -25.18 -5.58 -18.61
CA LEU A 106 -26.63 -5.70 -18.61
C LEU A 106 -27.35 -4.44 -19.16
N SER A 107 -26.62 -3.37 -19.43
CA SER A 107 -27.08 -2.12 -20.07
C SER A 107 -26.70 -2.08 -21.54
#